data_AF-A0A1V5Z2P5-F1
#
_entry.id   AF-A0A1V5Z2P5-F1
#
_cell.length_a   1.000
_cell.length_b   1.000
_cell.length_c   1.000
_cell.angle_alpha   90.00
_cell.angle_beta   90.00
_cell.angle_gamma   90.00
#
_symmetry.space_group_name_H-M   'P 1'
#
loop_
_entity.id
_entity.type
_entity.pdbx_description
1 polymer ?
#
loop_
_entity_poly.entity_id
_entity_poly.type
_entity_poly.pdbx_seq_one_letter_code
_entity_poly.pdbx_strand_id
1 'polypeptide(L)'
;MKAELECLECSLRQALRAARMACDDPAVHRQVMDAVAGDIPGMDLNESPAVLSLGLYRYARELSGNPDPYKAIKAEQNAMALELEPELDALVASSGTPLLTAIRLAAAGNIIDLGIMHVHEIDPRQEIMKAMNTVPAIDHSDRFMRSLESCEHLLYLLDNAGEIVFDKPLIRALQKRTKVTAVVKAAPIINDACLEDAEQVGLTSLCEVIDNGGAFVGSPLNLIPSEFRKRMEEADIILGKGQGNYETVDDFEGDVYLLLKIKCDVIARHCGVPRGESVFLSTRARNQKR
;
A
#
# COMPACT_ATOMS: atom_id res chain seq x y z
N MET A 1 -3.18 -0.28 -14.88
CA MET A 1 -2.07 0.28 -15.69
C MET A 1 -1.16 -0.84 -16.20
N LYS A 2 -0.39 -0.59 -17.27
CA LYS A 2 0.57 -1.55 -17.86
C LYS A 2 2.01 -1.23 -17.47
N ALA A 3 2.88 -2.24 -17.48
CA ALA A 3 4.30 -2.06 -17.25
C ALA A 3 5.02 -1.38 -18.43
N GLU A 4 6.17 -0.76 -18.13
CA GLU A 4 7.07 -0.13 -19.10
C GLU A 4 8.47 -0.73 -19.00
N LEU A 5 9.39 -0.38 -19.92
CA LEU A 5 10.74 -0.96 -19.95
C LEU A 5 11.52 -0.70 -18.66
N GLU A 6 11.32 0.46 -18.02
CA GLU A 6 11.93 0.79 -16.72
C GLU A 6 11.47 -0.15 -15.60
N CYS A 7 10.33 -0.83 -15.75
CA CYS A 7 9.88 -1.85 -14.79
C CYS A 7 10.78 -3.09 -14.83
N LEU A 8 11.32 -3.46 -16.00
CA LEU A 8 12.25 -4.59 -16.12
C LEU A 8 13.58 -4.30 -15.40
N GLU A 9 14.10 -3.09 -15.55
CA GLU A 9 15.28 -2.62 -14.80
C GLU A 9 14.99 -2.58 -13.29
N CYS A 10 13.80 -2.08 -12.91
CA CYS A 10 13.36 -2.03 -11.53
C CYS A 10 13.33 -3.44 -10.90
N SER A 11 12.82 -4.45 -11.62
CA SER A 11 12.76 -5.83 -11.15
C SER A 11 14.13 -6.39 -10.75
N LEU A 12 15.19 -6.15 -11.53
CA LEU A 12 16.55 -6.58 -11.16
C LEU A 12 17.06 -5.86 -9.89
N ARG A 13 16.81 -4.56 -9.78
CA ARG A 13 17.21 -3.81 -8.57
C ARG A 13 16.47 -4.31 -7.33
N GLN A 14 15.18 -4.62 -7.46
CA GLN A 14 14.37 -5.15 -6.37
C GLN A 14 14.78 -6.59 -6.01
N ALA A 15 15.15 -7.41 -6.99
CA ALA A 15 15.63 -8.77 -6.77
C ALA A 15 16.85 -8.79 -5.84
N LEU A 16 17.84 -7.93 -6.11
CA LEU A 16 19.01 -7.80 -5.25
C LEU A 16 18.66 -7.32 -3.85
N ARG A 17 17.73 -6.36 -3.72
CA ARG A 17 17.29 -5.86 -2.40
C ARG A 17 16.57 -6.93 -1.60
N ALA A 18 15.64 -7.64 -2.23
CA ALA A 18 14.90 -8.73 -1.60
C ALA A 18 15.82 -9.88 -1.18
N ALA A 19 16.78 -10.27 -2.02
CA ALA A 19 17.76 -11.30 -1.70
C ALA A 19 18.64 -10.92 -0.50
N ARG A 20 19.09 -9.65 -0.43
CA ARG A 20 19.86 -9.13 0.70
C ARG A 20 19.05 -9.03 2.00
N MET A 21 17.76 -8.73 1.89
CA MET A 21 16.87 -8.79 3.06
C MET A 21 16.67 -10.23 3.55
N ALA A 22 16.65 -11.19 2.62
CA ALA A 22 16.36 -12.58 2.94
C ALA A 22 17.51 -13.31 3.64
N CYS A 23 18.76 -13.04 3.26
CA CYS A 23 19.97 -13.62 3.87
C CYS A 23 21.23 -12.83 3.51
N ASP A 24 22.36 -13.11 4.18
CA ASP A 24 23.66 -12.50 3.88
C ASP A 24 24.53 -13.27 2.87
N ASP A 25 24.06 -14.40 2.33
CA ASP A 25 24.84 -15.26 1.42
C ASP A 25 24.93 -14.67 -0.01
N PRO A 26 26.11 -14.22 -0.48
CA PRO A 26 26.27 -13.66 -1.82
C PRO A 26 25.98 -14.66 -2.95
N ALA A 27 26.13 -15.97 -2.70
CA ALA A 27 25.80 -17.00 -3.68
C ALA A 27 24.28 -17.05 -3.91
N VAL A 28 23.49 -16.97 -2.84
CA VAL A 28 22.02 -16.86 -2.93
C VAL A 28 21.63 -15.57 -3.63
N HIS A 29 22.26 -14.43 -3.31
CA HIS A 29 21.99 -13.16 -4.02
C HIS A 29 22.21 -13.29 -5.51
N ARG A 30 23.29 -13.96 -5.91
CA ARG A 30 23.60 -14.21 -7.32
C ARG A 30 22.55 -15.11 -7.97
N GLN A 31 22.14 -16.19 -7.31
CA GLN A 31 21.12 -17.11 -7.83
C GLN A 31 19.77 -16.42 -8.04
N VAL A 32 19.33 -15.59 -7.09
CA VAL A 32 18.09 -14.79 -7.24
C VAL A 32 18.19 -13.85 -8.44
N MET A 33 19.32 -13.15 -8.58
CA MET A 33 19.55 -12.25 -9.72
C MET A 33 19.55 -12.99 -11.06
N ASP A 34 20.20 -14.14 -11.15
CA ASP A 34 20.24 -14.95 -12.37
C ASP A 34 18.84 -15.48 -12.73
N ALA A 35 18.05 -15.92 -11.75
CA ALA A 35 16.68 -16.36 -11.96
C ALA A 35 15.77 -15.24 -12.49
N VAL A 36 15.83 -14.04 -11.88
CA VAL A 36 15.05 -12.89 -12.34
C VAL A 36 15.51 -12.43 -13.72
N ALA A 37 16.81 -12.40 -13.98
CA ALA A 37 17.34 -12.07 -15.31
C ALA A 37 16.87 -13.07 -16.38
N GLY A 38 16.74 -14.35 -16.02
CA GLY A 38 16.19 -15.40 -16.87
C GLY A 38 14.72 -15.22 -17.22
N ASP A 39 13.92 -14.63 -16.33
CA ASP A 39 12.48 -14.38 -16.55
C ASP A 39 12.21 -13.15 -17.44
N ILE A 40 13.11 -12.16 -17.45
CA ILE A 40 12.90 -10.88 -18.16
C ILE A 40 12.47 -11.04 -19.62
N PRO A 41 13.10 -11.90 -20.46
CA PRO A 41 12.68 -12.08 -21.85
C PRO A 41 11.22 -12.56 -22.02
N GLY A 42 10.64 -13.20 -21.00
CA GLY A 42 9.27 -13.71 -20.99
C GLY A 42 8.26 -12.83 -20.25
N MET A 43 8.67 -11.70 -19.66
CA MET A 43 7.76 -10.81 -18.94
C MET A 43 6.82 -10.07 -19.90
N ASP A 44 5.51 -10.23 -19.71
CA ASP A 44 4.49 -9.54 -20.51
C ASP A 44 4.26 -8.11 -20.00
N LEU A 45 4.67 -7.12 -20.78
CA LEU A 45 4.47 -5.70 -20.43
C LEU A 45 2.99 -5.27 -20.44
N ASN A 46 2.06 -6.12 -20.89
CA ASN A 46 0.62 -5.87 -20.72
C ASN A 46 0.14 -6.10 -19.28
N GLU A 47 0.91 -6.80 -18.45
CA GLU A 47 0.64 -6.95 -17.02
C GLU A 47 1.09 -5.70 -16.24
N SER A 48 0.63 -5.57 -14.99
CA SER A 48 1.08 -4.49 -14.11
C SER A 48 2.50 -4.75 -13.58
N PRO A 49 3.25 -3.69 -13.21
CA PRO A 49 4.58 -3.89 -12.62
C PRO A 49 4.54 -4.73 -11.32
N ALA A 50 3.50 -4.57 -10.51
CA ALA A 50 3.20 -5.41 -9.36
C ALA A 50 3.15 -6.91 -9.71
N VAL A 51 2.43 -7.29 -10.78
CA VAL A 51 2.36 -8.70 -11.24
C VAL A 51 3.73 -9.18 -11.72
N LEU A 52 4.45 -8.39 -12.51
CA LEU A 52 5.79 -8.73 -13.00
C LEU A 52 6.80 -8.93 -11.85
N SER A 53 6.59 -8.26 -10.72
CA SER A 53 7.46 -8.37 -9.56
C SER A 53 7.26 -9.65 -8.74
N LEU A 54 6.13 -10.37 -8.87
CA LEU A 54 5.85 -11.51 -7.97
C LEU A 54 6.91 -12.61 -8.04
N GLY A 55 7.45 -12.87 -9.24
CA GLY A 55 8.48 -13.89 -9.46
C GLY A 55 9.76 -13.63 -8.64
N LEU A 56 10.22 -12.38 -8.55
CA LEU A 56 11.46 -12.06 -7.84
C LEU A 56 11.34 -12.28 -6.34
N TYR A 57 10.21 -11.94 -5.73
CA TYR A 57 10.00 -12.14 -4.30
C TYR A 57 9.83 -13.62 -3.95
N ARG A 58 9.22 -14.39 -4.86
CA ARG A 58 9.20 -15.85 -4.75
C ARG A 58 10.62 -16.42 -4.77
N TYR A 59 11.46 -16.05 -5.74
CA TYR A 59 12.86 -16.53 -5.79
C TYR A 59 13.65 -16.15 -4.56
N ALA A 60 13.53 -14.91 -4.08
CA ALA A 60 14.21 -14.45 -2.87
C ALA A 60 13.84 -15.32 -1.66
N ARG A 61 12.56 -15.68 -1.49
CA ARG A 61 12.09 -16.57 -0.41
C ARG A 61 12.55 -18.01 -0.56
N GLU A 62 12.37 -18.59 -1.75
CA GLU A 62 12.65 -20.00 -2.00
C GLU A 62 14.15 -20.33 -1.97
N LEU A 63 14.98 -19.48 -2.58
CA LEU A 63 16.42 -19.72 -2.68
C LEU A 63 17.16 -19.41 -1.38
N SER A 64 16.66 -18.46 -0.57
CA SER A 64 17.23 -18.19 0.76
C SER A 64 16.74 -19.15 1.84
N GLY A 65 15.64 -19.87 1.60
CA GLY A 65 14.96 -20.66 2.63
C GLY A 65 14.27 -19.82 3.71
N ASN A 66 14.16 -18.49 3.52
CA ASN A 66 13.50 -17.58 4.44
C ASN A 66 12.10 -17.20 3.91
N PRO A 67 11.01 -17.74 4.50
CA PRO A 67 9.66 -17.52 3.98
C PRO A 67 9.12 -16.11 4.23
N ASP A 68 9.65 -15.37 5.22
CA ASP A 68 9.27 -13.99 5.51
C ASP A 68 10.51 -13.15 5.89
N PRO A 69 11.27 -12.66 4.89
CA PRO A 69 12.43 -11.82 5.11
C PRO A 69 12.17 -10.54 5.92
N TYR A 70 10.93 -10.05 5.92
CA TYR A 70 10.59 -8.74 6.48
C TYR A 70 9.90 -8.85 7.85
N LYS A 71 9.69 -10.04 8.40
CA LYS A 71 8.95 -10.24 9.67
C LYS A 71 9.44 -9.35 10.81
N ALA A 72 10.75 -9.29 11.03
CA ALA A 72 11.33 -8.51 12.12
C ALA A 72 11.12 -7.00 11.93
N ILE A 73 11.41 -6.48 10.74
CA ILE A 73 11.25 -5.05 10.43
C ILE A 73 9.77 -4.63 10.45
N LYS A 74 8.84 -5.49 10.02
CA LYS A 74 7.40 -5.22 10.13
C LYS A 74 6.96 -5.07 11.59
N ALA A 75 7.36 -6.01 12.45
CA ALA A 75 7.02 -5.98 13.87
C ALA A 75 7.58 -4.74 14.57
N GLU A 76 8.82 -4.37 14.24
CA GLU A 76 9.50 -3.16 14.71
C GLU A 76 8.77 -1.89 14.25
N GLN A 77 8.47 -1.77 12.96
CA GLN A 77 7.75 -0.63 12.38
C GLN A 77 6.33 -0.48 12.97
N ASN A 78 5.61 -1.58 13.18
CA ASN A 78 4.32 -1.57 13.86
C ASN A 78 4.45 -1.02 15.29
N ALA A 79 5.44 -1.47 16.05
CA ALA A 79 5.66 -1.01 17.43
C ALA A 79 5.98 0.50 17.48
N MET A 80 6.89 0.97 16.62
CA MET A 80 7.25 2.39 16.51
C MET A 80 6.05 3.26 16.12
N ALA A 81 5.23 2.79 15.17
CA ALA A 81 4.04 3.52 14.75
C ALA A 81 2.96 3.57 15.86
N LEU A 82 2.82 2.51 16.66
CA LEU A 82 1.89 2.48 17.80
C LEU A 82 2.23 3.52 18.88
N GLU A 83 3.51 3.87 19.06
CA GLU A 83 3.91 4.94 19.97
C GLU A 83 3.35 6.31 19.55
N LEU A 84 3.07 6.50 18.26
CA LEU A 84 2.52 7.73 17.69
C LEU A 84 0.98 7.74 17.72
N GLU A 85 0.32 6.59 17.89
CA GLU A 85 -1.13 6.49 17.79
C GLU A 85 -1.92 7.49 18.67
N PRO A 86 -1.59 7.70 19.96
CA PRO A 86 -2.30 8.67 20.78
C PRO A 86 -2.26 10.10 20.23
N GLU A 87 -1.16 10.47 19.58
CA GLU A 87 -0.99 11.79 18.96
C GLU A 87 -1.78 11.89 17.65
N LEU A 88 -1.74 10.84 16.81
CA LEU A 88 -2.56 10.76 15.60
C LEU A 88 -4.06 10.94 15.94
N ASP A 89 -4.49 10.34 17.04
CA ASP A 89 -5.87 10.44 17.53
C ASP A 89 -6.23 11.82 18.03
N ALA A 90 -5.32 12.46 18.78
CA ALA A 90 -5.49 13.81 19.24
C ALA A 90 -5.60 14.80 18.07
N LEU A 91 -4.81 14.63 17.01
CA LEU A 91 -4.88 15.45 15.80
C LEU A 91 -6.23 15.34 15.09
N VAL A 92 -6.79 14.13 14.97
CA VAL A 92 -8.13 13.95 14.38
C VAL A 92 -9.22 14.52 15.28
N ALA A 93 -9.15 14.27 16.59
CA ALA A 93 -10.18 14.70 17.54
C ALA A 93 -10.25 16.23 17.71
N SER A 94 -9.12 16.92 17.61
CA SER A 94 -9.04 18.39 17.72
C SER A 94 -9.30 19.13 16.40
N SER A 95 -9.41 18.41 15.27
CA SER A 95 -9.61 19.01 13.96
C SER A 95 -11.07 19.43 13.73
N GLY A 96 -11.26 20.60 13.11
CA GLY A 96 -12.55 21.02 12.57
C GLY A 96 -13.01 20.21 11.35
N THR A 97 -12.11 19.42 10.75
CA THR A 97 -12.40 18.52 9.62
C THR A 97 -11.84 17.11 9.87
N PRO A 98 -12.38 16.35 10.85
CA PRO A 98 -11.75 15.10 11.33
C PRO A 98 -11.47 14.07 10.24
N LEU A 99 -12.41 13.87 9.31
CA LEU A 99 -12.23 12.88 8.24
C LEU A 99 -11.15 13.29 7.24
N LEU A 100 -11.07 14.57 6.86
CA LEU A 100 -10.01 15.07 5.99
C LEU A 100 -8.64 15.00 6.67
N THR A 101 -8.58 15.34 7.97
CA THR A 101 -7.36 15.16 8.77
C THR A 101 -6.93 13.71 8.80
N ALA A 102 -7.86 12.77 9.01
CA ALA A 102 -7.55 11.35 9.03
C ALA A 102 -7.07 10.83 7.66
N ILE A 103 -7.62 11.33 6.54
CA ILE A 103 -7.11 11.04 5.18
C ILE A 103 -5.65 11.49 5.03
N ARG A 104 -5.32 12.70 5.50
CA ARG A 104 -3.94 13.20 5.44
C ARG A 104 -2.98 12.41 6.31
N LEU A 105 -3.41 11.99 7.50
CA LEU A 105 -2.59 11.12 8.36
C LEU A 105 -2.35 9.75 7.73
N ALA A 106 -3.38 9.13 7.16
CA ALA A 106 -3.24 7.88 6.41
C ALA A 106 -2.28 8.05 5.22
N ALA A 107 -2.27 9.21 4.56
CA ALA A 107 -1.31 9.52 3.50
C ALA A 107 0.13 9.64 4.05
N ALA A 108 0.28 10.29 5.22
CA ALA A 108 1.57 10.50 5.88
C ALA A 108 2.26 9.18 6.26
N GLY A 109 1.51 8.15 6.67
CA GLY A 109 2.06 6.84 6.98
C GLY A 109 2.88 6.22 5.85
N ASN A 110 2.49 6.46 4.58
CA ASN A 110 3.23 5.99 3.40
C ASN A 110 4.48 6.84 3.08
N ILE A 111 4.58 8.05 3.67
CA ILE A 111 5.70 8.98 3.51
C ILE A 111 6.80 8.70 4.53
N ILE A 112 6.38 8.33 5.74
CA ILE A 112 7.23 8.12 6.90
C ILE A 112 7.86 6.74 6.77
N ASP A 113 9.06 6.68 6.17
CA ASP A 113 9.90 5.49 6.25
C ASP A 113 10.45 5.38 7.67
N LEU A 114 9.68 4.75 8.56
CA LEU A 114 10.03 4.59 9.97
C LEU A 114 11.39 3.91 10.15
N GLY A 115 11.80 3.04 9.22
CA GLY A 115 13.13 2.40 9.25
C GLY A 115 14.28 3.37 9.01
N ILE A 116 14.07 4.40 8.18
CA ILE A 116 15.05 5.48 7.95
C ILE A 116 15.09 6.45 9.15
N MET A 117 13.96 6.68 9.83
CA MET A 117 13.91 7.64 10.95
C MET A 117 14.77 7.23 12.15
N HIS A 118 14.85 5.94 12.47
CA HIS A 118 15.73 5.44 13.53
C HIS A 118 17.22 5.60 13.22
N VAL A 119 17.60 5.57 11.94
CA VAL A 119 18.99 5.67 11.50
C VAL A 119 19.47 7.11 11.38
N HIS A 120 18.56 8.06 11.11
CA HIS A 120 18.89 9.45 10.78
C HIS A 120 18.44 10.50 11.80
N GLU A 121 17.98 10.09 13.00
CA GLU A 121 17.49 10.99 14.07
C GLU A 121 16.39 11.97 13.61
N ILE A 122 15.56 11.56 12.65
CA ILE A 122 14.45 12.38 12.16
C ILE A 122 13.27 12.21 13.12
N ASP A 123 12.77 13.31 13.69
CA ASP A 123 11.59 13.29 14.56
C ASP A 123 10.33 12.95 13.74
N PRO A 124 9.67 11.81 14.00
CA PRO A 124 8.47 11.38 13.28
C PRO A 124 7.35 12.43 13.33
N ARG A 125 7.28 13.21 14.42
CA ARG A 125 6.27 14.25 14.62
C ARG A 125 6.44 15.40 13.61
N GLN A 126 7.67 15.76 13.30
CA GLN A 126 7.94 16.81 12.32
C GLN A 126 7.50 16.39 10.92
N GLU A 127 7.73 15.13 10.54
CA GLU A 127 7.29 14.62 9.25
C GLU A 127 5.77 14.44 9.19
N ILE A 128 5.10 14.05 10.29
CA ILE A 128 3.64 14.08 10.40
C ILE A 128 3.13 15.51 10.15
N MET A 129 3.68 16.50 10.85
CA MET A 129 3.24 17.90 10.72
C MET A 129 3.48 18.44 9.30
N LYS A 130 4.60 18.08 8.68
CA LYS A 130 4.90 18.45 7.29
C LYS A 130 3.93 17.79 6.32
N ALA A 131 3.65 16.50 6.47
CA ALA A 131 2.67 15.78 5.66
C ALA A 131 1.26 16.38 5.82
N MET A 132 0.87 16.75 7.04
CA MET A 132 -0.42 17.39 7.33
C MET A 132 -0.59 18.77 6.65
N ASN A 133 0.51 19.48 6.44
CA ASN A 133 0.56 20.77 5.76
C ASN A 133 0.73 20.66 4.24
N THR A 134 1.01 19.47 3.71
CA THR A 134 1.20 19.25 2.28
C THR A 134 -0.14 18.89 1.65
N VAL A 135 -0.58 19.69 0.69
CA VAL A 135 -1.79 19.39 -0.09
C VAL A 135 -1.42 18.37 -1.18
N PRO A 136 -2.18 17.26 -1.34
CA PRO A 136 -1.95 16.33 -2.43
C PRO A 136 -2.00 17.04 -3.80
N ALA A 137 -1.12 16.66 -4.71
CA ALA A 137 -1.10 17.22 -6.07
C ALA A 137 -2.39 16.91 -6.85
N ILE A 138 -3.05 15.81 -6.52
CA ILE A 138 -4.43 15.52 -6.88
C ILE A 138 -5.17 15.25 -5.59
N ASP A 139 -6.22 16.01 -5.32
CA ASP A 139 -7.09 15.82 -4.16
C ASP A 139 -8.55 15.70 -4.60
N HIS A 140 -9.05 14.46 -4.61
CA HIS A 140 -10.44 14.13 -4.87
C HIS A 140 -11.22 13.82 -3.57
N SER A 141 -10.77 14.34 -2.41
CA SER A 141 -11.45 14.14 -1.13
C SER A 141 -12.89 14.63 -1.12
N ASP A 142 -13.21 15.77 -1.74
CA ASP A 142 -14.60 16.24 -1.85
C ASP A 142 -15.50 15.23 -2.59
N ARG A 143 -14.96 14.53 -3.59
CA ARG A 143 -15.69 13.48 -4.31
C ARG A 143 -15.90 12.26 -3.43
N PHE A 144 -14.85 11.84 -2.72
CA PHE A 144 -14.91 10.76 -1.76
C PHE A 144 -15.97 11.02 -0.68
N MET A 145 -16.01 12.24 -0.15
CA MET A 145 -16.98 12.67 0.85
C MET A 145 -18.43 12.56 0.34
N ARG A 146 -18.68 12.92 -0.93
CA ARG A 146 -20.00 12.75 -1.56
C ARG A 146 -20.34 11.29 -1.78
N SER A 147 -19.41 10.47 -2.27
CA SER A 147 -19.63 9.03 -2.44
C SER A 147 -19.96 8.35 -1.10
N LEU A 148 -19.36 8.81 0.00
CA LEU A 148 -19.63 8.30 1.35
C LEU A 148 -21.06 8.57 1.85
N GLU A 149 -21.80 9.52 1.29
CA GLU A 149 -23.17 9.85 1.74
C GLU A 149 -24.16 8.69 1.49
N SER A 150 -23.88 7.84 0.51
CA SER A 150 -24.71 6.67 0.16
C SER A 150 -23.94 5.35 0.25
N CYS A 151 -22.79 5.32 0.93
CA CYS A 151 -21.92 4.16 1.04
C CYS A 151 -22.33 3.29 2.24
N GLU A 152 -22.76 2.06 2.00
CA GLU A 152 -23.08 1.08 3.05
C GLU A 152 -21.84 0.21 3.38
N HIS A 153 -21.04 -0.10 2.36
CA HIS A 153 -19.87 -0.96 2.47
C HIS A 153 -18.62 -0.39 1.79
N LEU A 154 -17.58 -0.19 2.59
CA LEU A 154 -16.26 0.26 2.13
C LEU A 154 -15.21 -0.83 2.33
N LEU A 155 -14.51 -1.20 1.26
CA LEU A 155 -13.29 -2.02 1.34
C LEU A 155 -12.06 -1.14 1.42
N TYR A 156 -11.24 -1.38 2.44
CA TYR A 156 -10.00 -0.63 2.69
C TYR A 156 -8.79 -1.53 2.41
N LEU A 157 -8.16 -1.37 1.24
CA LEU A 157 -6.99 -2.15 0.86
C LEU A 157 -5.75 -1.54 1.49
N LEU A 158 -5.20 -2.23 2.50
CA LEU A 158 -3.98 -1.82 3.19
C LEU A 158 -2.75 -2.05 2.31
N ASP A 159 -1.65 -1.41 2.70
CA ASP A 159 -0.33 -1.53 2.06
C ASP A 159 0.67 -2.11 3.07
N ASN A 160 1.44 -1.27 3.77
CA ASN A 160 2.57 -1.69 4.59
C ASN A 160 2.24 -1.90 6.08
N ALA A 161 3.03 -2.75 6.74
CA ALA A 161 3.21 -2.68 8.20
C ALA A 161 3.83 -1.33 8.60
N GLY A 162 3.58 -0.88 9.83
CA GLY A 162 3.82 0.48 10.30
C GLY A 162 2.77 1.47 9.79
N GLU A 163 2.58 1.55 8.47
CA GLU A 163 1.55 2.40 7.83
C GLU A 163 0.13 2.07 8.32
N ILE A 164 -0.16 0.79 8.55
CA ILE A 164 -1.43 0.30 9.07
C ILE A 164 -1.89 1.01 10.37
N VAL A 165 -0.98 1.52 11.20
CA VAL A 165 -1.34 2.29 12.40
C VAL A 165 -1.88 3.67 12.02
N PHE A 166 -1.29 4.32 11.01
CA PHE A 166 -1.76 5.60 10.46
C PHE A 166 -3.09 5.49 9.74
N ASP A 167 -3.47 4.28 9.32
CA ASP A 167 -4.79 4.00 8.76
C ASP A 167 -5.89 3.93 9.83
N LYS A 168 -5.57 3.56 11.09
CA LYS A 168 -6.57 3.39 12.16
C LYS A 168 -7.43 4.64 12.43
N PRO A 169 -6.88 5.87 12.49
CA PRO A 169 -7.71 7.07 12.65
C PRO A 169 -8.70 7.28 11.50
N LEU A 170 -8.30 6.96 10.26
CA LEU A 170 -9.19 7.04 9.10
C LEU A 170 -10.28 5.98 9.16
N ILE A 171 -9.92 4.73 9.45
CA ILE A 171 -10.87 3.64 9.62
C ILE A 171 -11.87 3.95 10.74
N ARG A 172 -11.42 4.51 11.88
CA ARG A 172 -12.30 4.99 12.95
C ARG A 172 -13.25 6.09 12.49
N ALA A 173 -12.79 7.04 11.69
CA ALA A 173 -13.62 8.10 11.16
C ALA A 173 -14.65 7.58 10.14
N LEU A 174 -14.28 6.58 9.34
CA LEU A 174 -15.15 5.94 8.35
C LEU A 174 -16.20 5.02 8.98
N GLN A 175 -15.84 4.25 10.01
CA GLN A 175 -16.77 3.37 10.76
C GLN A 175 -17.96 4.11 11.37
N LYS A 176 -17.86 5.44 11.56
CA LYS A 176 -18.98 6.28 11.99
C LYS A 176 -20.02 6.55 10.89
N ARG A 177 -19.70 6.22 9.64
CA ARG A 177 -20.48 6.57 8.43
C ARG A 177 -20.86 5.35 7.61
N THR A 178 -20.00 4.34 7.56
CA THR A 178 -20.17 3.15 6.70
C THR A 178 -19.51 1.93 7.34
N LYS A 179 -19.91 0.72 6.94
CA LYS A 179 -19.21 -0.49 7.39
C LYS A 179 -17.89 -0.61 6.63
N VAL A 180 -16.79 -0.57 7.37
CA VAL A 180 -15.45 -0.77 6.79
C VAL A 180 -15.01 -2.22 6.98
N THR A 181 -14.50 -2.82 5.91
CA THR A 181 -13.75 -4.08 5.95
C THR A 181 -12.33 -3.81 5.44
N ALA A 182 -11.34 -4.03 6.29
CA ALA A 182 -9.94 -3.86 5.92
C ALA A 182 -9.41 -5.13 5.24
N VAL A 183 -8.51 -4.95 4.27
CA VAL A 183 -7.94 -6.04 3.49
C VAL A 183 -6.42 -6.03 3.63
N VAL A 184 -5.88 -7.15 4.13
CA VAL A 184 -4.45 -7.44 4.26
C VAL A 184 -4.01 -8.46 3.20
N LYS A 185 -2.72 -8.80 3.15
CA LYS A 185 -2.21 -9.92 2.34
C LYS A 185 -2.45 -11.25 3.06
N ALA A 186 -2.70 -12.31 2.29
CA ALA A 186 -2.89 -13.65 2.86
C ALA A 186 -1.58 -14.31 3.28
N ALA A 187 -0.46 -13.88 2.68
CA ALA A 187 0.86 -14.39 2.96
C ALA A 187 1.92 -13.29 2.80
N PRO A 188 3.08 -13.42 3.48
CA PRO A 188 4.12 -12.39 3.46
C PRO A 188 4.63 -12.05 2.05
N ILE A 189 4.69 -10.76 1.77
CA ILE A 189 5.23 -10.20 0.53
C ILE A 189 5.80 -8.81 0.85
N ILE A 190 7.12 -8.67 0.75
CA ILE A 190 7.83 -7.45 1.17
C ILE A 190 7.45 -7.09 2.63
N ASN A 191 7.20 -5.83 2.92
CA ASN A 191 6.73 -5.32 4.20
C ASN A 191 5.21 -5.07 4.20
N ASP A 192 4.45 -5.64 3.25
CA ASP A 192 3.00 -5.52 3.22
C ASP A 192 2.37 -6.17 4.45
N ALA A 193 1.30 -5.55 4.95
CA ALA A 193 0.61 -5.99 6.14
C ALA A 193 -0.15 -7.32 5.89
N CYS A 194 0.03 -8.26 6.81
CA CYS A 194 -0.73 -9.51 6.92
C CYS A 194 -1.68 -9.46 8.14
N LEU A 195 -2.45 -10.53 8.36
CA LEU A 195 -3.35 -10.62 9.52
C LEU A 195 -2.61 -10.47 10.86
N GLU A 196 -1.42 -11.05 11.00
CA GLU A 196 -0.56 -10.90 12.20
C GLU A 196 -0.25 -9.42 12.49
N ASP A 197 0.00 -8.61 11.44
CA ASP A 197 0.27 -7.18 11.58
C ASP A 197 -1.00 -6.43 12.04
N ALA A 198 -2.16 -6.76 11.46
CA ALA A 198 -3.45 -6.18 11.84
C ALA A 198 -3.84 -6.52 13.29
N GLU A 199 -3.55 -7.73 13.74
CA GLU A 199 -3.71 -8.14 15.14
C GLU A 199 -2.76 -7.40 16.06
N GLN A 200 -1.47 -7.32 15.71
CA GLN A 200 -0.45 -6.62 16.50
C GLN A 200 -0.85 -5.16 16.78
N VAL A 201 -1.37 -4.47 15.78
CA VAL A 201 -1.78 -3.07 15.91
C VAL A 201 -3.21 -2.89 16.43
N GLY A 202 -3.92 -3.97 16.74
CA GLY A 202 -5.29 -3.94 17.26
C GLY A 202 -6.35 -3.51 16.24
N LEU A 203 -6.07 -3.62 14.93
CA LEU A 203 -7.03 -3.27 13.88
C LEU A 203 -8.21 -4.25 13.83
N THR A 204 -7.99 -5.53 14.14
CA THR A 204 -9.03 -6.56 14.19
C THR A 204 -10.11 -6.30 15.25
N SER A 205 -9.82 -5.46 16.24
CA SER A 205 -10.79 -4.99 17.23
C SER A 205 -11.59 -3.77 16.76
N LEU A 206 -11.16 -3.10 15.69
CA LEU A 206 -11.77 -1.90 15.14
C LEU A 206 -12.73 -2.19 13.98
N CYS A 207 -12.40 -3.14 13.11
CA CYS A 207 -13.24 -3.53 11.98
C CYS A 207 -13.01 -4.99 11.56
N GLU A 208 -13.87 -5.50 10.66
CA GLU A 208 -13.63 -6.78 9.99
C GLU A 208 -12.32 -6.68 9.18
N VAL A 209 -11.45 -7.68 9.31
CA VAL A 209 -10.20 -7.80 8.55
C VAL A 209 -10.25 -9.11 7.78
N ILE A 210 -10.05 -9.03 6.46
CA ILE A 210 -9.97 -10.17 5.55
C ILE A 210 -8.66 -10.09 4.77
N ASP A 211 -8.30 -11.16 4.06
CA ASP A 211 -7.16 -11.15 3.15
C ASP A 211 -7.56 -11.13 1.66
N ASN A 212 -6.60 -10.78 0.80
CA ASN A 212 -6.76 -10.74 -0.65
C ASN A 212 -6.47 -12.09 -1.35
N GLY A 213 -6.23 -13.16 -0.58
CA GLY A 213 -6.03 -14.51 -1.10
C GLY A 213 -4.62 -14.90 -1.52
N GLY A 214 -3.61 -14.04 -1.38
CA GLY A 214 -2.23 -14.46 -1.69
C GLY A 214 -1.12 -13.51 -1.23
N ALA A 215 0.11 -13.92 -1.52
CA ALA A 215 1.31 -13.09 -1.41
C ALA A 215 1.43 -12.19 -2.65
N PHE A 216 0.53 -11.21 -2.76
CA PHE A 216 0.45 -10.30 -3.90
C PHE A 216 0.87 -8.88 -3.52
N VAL A 217 1.67 -8.25 -4.37
CA VAL A 217 1.83 -6.78 -4.35
C VAL A 217 0.54 -6.17 -4.88
N GLY A 218 -0.15 -5.37 -4.07
CA GLY A 218 -1.50 -4.88 -4.40
C GLY A 218 -2.56 -5.98 -4.39
N SER A 219 -3.54 -5.88 -5.31
CA SER A 219 -4.64 -6.84 -5.50
C SER A 219 -4.86 -7.12 -6.99
N PRO A 220 -3.97 -7.89 -7.64
CA PRO A 220 -4.01 -8.16 -9.08
C PRO A 220 -5.29 -8.90 -9.49
N LEU A 221 -6.15 -8.22 -10.26
CA LEU A 221 -7.53 -8.64 -10.58
C LEU A 221 -7.66 -9.98 -11.32
N ASN A 222 -6.58 -10.45 -11.95
CA ASN A 222 -6.46 -11.72 -12.68
C ASN A 222 -5.91 -12.87 -11.81
N LEU A 223 -5.34 -12.58 -10.64
CA LEU A 223 -4.73 -13.58 -9.74
C LEU A 223 -5.47 -13.73 -8.42
N ILE A 224 -6.21 -12.71 -7.99
CA ILE A 224 -7.01 -12.80 -6.75
C ILE A 224 -8.09 -13.89 -6.87
N PRO A 225 -8.42 -14.59 -5.77
CA PRO A 225 -9.50 -15.58 -5.77
C PRO A 225 -10.85 -14.97 -6.15
N SER A 226 -11.70 -15.78 -6.77
CA SER A 226 -13.05 -15.36 -7.18
C SER A 226 -13.90 -14.86 -6.00
N GLU A 227 -13.71 -15.43 -4.81
CA GLU A 227 -14.39 -14.97 -3.59
C GLU A 227 -14.01 -13.54 -3.23
N PHE A 228 -12.70 -13.22 -3.23
CA PHE A 228 -12.24 -11.85 -2.95
C PHE A 228 -12.64 -10.86 -4.05
N ARG A 229 -12.56 -11.28 -5.32
CA ARG A 229 -13.08 -10.47 -6.45
C ARG A 229 -14.56 -10.13 -6.26
N LYS A 230 -15.39 -11.10 -5.85
CA LYS A 230 -16.80 -10.86 -5.57
C LYS A 230 -17.00 -9.85 -4.44
N ARG A 231 -16.19 -9.92 -3.37
CA ARG A 231 -16.21 -8.91 -2.30
C ARG A 231 -15.88 -7.51 -2.84
N MET A 232 -14.92 -7.39 -3.76
CA MET A 232 -14.60 -6.12 -4.42
C MET A 232 -15.77 -5.59 -5.27
N GLU A 233 -16.45 -6.47 -5.99
CA GLU A 233 -17.61 -6.12 -6.83
C GLU A 233 -18.85 -5.73 -6.01
N GLU A 234 -18.99 -6.27 -4.80
CA GLU A 234 -20.07 -5.96 -3.85
C GLU A 234 -19.83 -4.67 -3.04
N ALA A 235 -18.63 -4.11 -3.05
CA ALA A 235 -18.31 -2.90 -2.29
C ALA A 235 -18.78 -1.63 -3.01
N ASP A 236 -19.40 -0.71 -2.28
CA ASP A 236 -19.81 0.59 -2.82
C ASP A 236 -18.59 1.46 -3.13
N ILE A 237 -17.59 1.40 -2.24
CA ILE A 237 -16.33 2.13 -2.34
C ILE A 237 -15.17 1.19 -2.03
N ILE A 238 -14.11 1.31 -2.85
CA ILE A 238 -12.80 0.71 -2.55
C ILE A 238 -11.81 1.84 -2.31
N LEU A 239 -11.17 1.86 -1.14
CA LEU A 239 -10.06 2.76 -0.83
C LEU A 239 -8.76 1.95 -0.77
N GLY A 240 -7.89 2.13 -1.76
CA GLY A 240 -6.59 1.46 -1.82
C GLY A 240 -5.44 2.37 -1.41
N LYS A 241 -4.54 1.84 -0.56
CA LYS A 241 -3.30 2.50 -0.16
C LYS A 241 -2.12 2.07 -1.01
N GLY A 242 -1.23 3.00 -1.33
CA GLY A 242 0.07 2.67 -1.91
C GLY A 242 0.09 2.34 -3.41
N GLN A 243 1.31 2.11 -3.91
CA GLN A 243 1.55 1.90 -5.34
C GLN A 243 1.11 0.53 -5.83
N GLY A 244 1.25 -0.52 -5.02
CA GLY A 244 0.83 -1.86 -5.42
C GLY A 244 -0.67 -1.90 -5.73
N ASN A 245 -1.49 -1.31 -4.85
CA ASN A 245 -2.93 -1.19 -5.11
C ASN A 245 -3.21 -0.29 -6.32
N TYR A 246 -2.52 0.85 -6.47
CA TYR A 246 -2.65 1.67 -7.68
C TYR A 246 -2.32 0.89 -8.97
N GLU A 247 -1.28 0.09 -8.98
CA GLU A 247 -0.91 -0.64 -10.19
C GLU A 247 -1.92 -1.72 -10.58
N THR A 248 -2.65 -2.25 -9.60
CA THR A 248 -3.46 -3.48 -9.75
C THR A 248 -4.97 -3.25 -9.79
N VAL A 249 -5.49 -2.24 -9.09
CA VAL A 249 -6.95 -2.00 -9.01
C VAL A 249 -7.42 -0.73 -9.73
N ASP A 250 -6.49 -0.01 -10.35
CA ASP A 250 -6.79 1.26 -11.03
C ASP A 250 -7.70 1.14 -12.27
N ASP A 251 -7.70 -0.05 -12.89
CA ASP A 251 -8.60 -0.40 -14.00
C ASP A 251 -9.86 -1.14 -13.51
N PHE A 252 -10.09 -1.24 -12.19
CA PHE A 252 -11.28 -1.88 -11.66
C PHE A 252 -12.54 -1.05 -11.92
N GLU A 253 -13.59 -1.69 -12.42
CA GLU A 253 -14.88 -1.06 -12.70
C GLU A 253 -15.69 -0.89 -11.41
N GLY A 254 -15.37 0.15 -10.63
CA GLY A 254 -16.01 0.47 -9.35
C GLY A 254 -15.80 1.92 -8.93
N ASP A 255 -16.29 2.31 -7.75
CA ASP A 255 -15.91 3.61 -7.15
C ASP A 255 -14.62 3.45 -6.34
N VAL A 256 -13.49 3.50 -7.05
CA VAL A 256 -12.16 3.27 -6.48
C VAL A 256 -11.47 4.60 -6.20
N TYR A 257 -10.97 4.72 -4.98
CA TYR A 257 -10.12 5.79 -4.51
C TYR A 257 -8.74 5.25 -4.16
N LEU A 258 -7.70 5.94 -4.59
CA LEU A 258 -6.32 5.53 -4.39
C LEU A 258 -5.54 6.64 -3.69
N LEU A 259 -4.89 6.28 -2.58
CA LEU A 259 -4.11 7.18 -1.76
C LEU A 259 -2.65 6.71 -1.73
N LEU A 260 -1.77 7.45 -2.40
CA LEU A 260 -0.38 7.06 -2.56
C LEU A 260 0.56 8.26 -2.72
N LYS A 261 1.84 8.04 -2.43
CA LYS A 261 2.94 8.88 -2.88
C LYS A 261 3.59 8.26 -4.10
N ILE A 262 3.91 9.07 -5.10
CA ILE A 262 4.51 8.61 -6.37
C ILE A 262 6.02 8.41 -6.16
N LYS A 263 6.49 7.15 -6.16
CA LYS A 263 7.92 6.83 -5.92
C LYS A 263 8.70 6.48 -7.18
N CYS A 264 8.06 6.38 -8.36
CA CYS A 264 8.74 6.09 -9.63
C CYS A 264 8.18 6.87 -10.82
N ASP A 265 9.01 7.00 -11.87
CA ASP A 265 8.70 7.85 -13.02
C ASP A 265 7.63 7.23 -13.95
N VAL A 266 7.49 5.91 -13.96
CA VAL A 266 6.41 5.20 -14.69
C VAL A 266 5.05 5.63 -14.15
N ILE A 267 4.86 5.59 -12.84
CA ILE A 267 3.61 6.08 -12.23
C ILE A 267 3.46 7.58 -12.38
N ALA A 268 4.56 8.35 -12.26
CA ALA A 268 4.51 9.80 -12.46
C ALA A 268 3.93 10.16 -13.84
N ARG A 269 4.39 9.49 -14.91
CA ARG A 269 3.86 9.64 -16.27
C ARG A 269 2.42 9.15 -16.37
N HIS A 270 2.10 7.98 -15.83
CA HIS A 270 0.76 7.40 -15.91
C HIS A 270 -0.30 8.27 -15.20
N CYS A 271 0.06 8.84 -14.04
CA CYS A 271 -0.79 9.68 -13.21
C CYS A 271 -0.81 11.15 -13.69
N GLY A 272 0.24 11.61 -14.38
CA GLY A 272 0.41 13.01 -14.76
C GLY A 272 0.84 13.91 -13.60
N VAL A 273 1.52 13.35 -12.61
CA VAL A 273 1.94 14.04 -11.37
C VAL A 273 3.42 13.75 -11.11
N PRO A 274 4.24 14.74 -10.71
CA PRO A 274 5.66 14.53 -10.46
C PRO A 274 5.97 13.46 -9.40
N ARG A 275 7.12 12.80 -9.55
CA ARG A 275 7.66 11.90 -8.53
C ARG A 275 7.89 12.66 -7.22
N GLY A 276 7.54 12.03 -6.10
CA GLY A 276 7.65 12.59 -4.75
C GLY A 276 6.36 13.23 -4.24
N GLU A 277 5.42 13.56 -5.13
CA GLU A 277 4.12 14.11 -4.75
C GLU A 277 3.16 13.02 -4.27
N SER A 278 2.21 13.44 -3.44
CA SER A 278 1.11 12.59 -2.97
C SER A 278 -0.17 12.87 -3.75
N VAL A 279 -1.00 11.83 -3.91
CA VAL A 279 -2.28 11.92 -4.61
C VAL A 279 -3.35 11.18 -3.82
N PHE A 280 -4.53 11.78 -3.76
CA PHE A 280 -5.76 11.11 -3.37
C PHE A 280 -6.74 11.19 -4.54
N LEU A 281 -6.82 10.11 -5.34
CA LEU A 281 -7.49 10.14 -6.63
C LEU A 281 -8.67 9.18 -6.70
N SER A 282 -9.76 9.59 -7.33
CA SER A 282 -10.80 8.70 -7.86
C SER A 282 -10.42 8.23 -9.27
N THR A 283 -10.44 6.93 -9.51
CA THR A 283 -10.15 6.33 -10.83
C THR A 283 -11.16 6.82 -11.88
N ARG A 284 -12.44 6.96 -11.51
CA ARG A 284 -13.50 7.52 -12.36
C ARG A 284 -13.24 8.97 -12.76
N ALA A 285 -12.79 9.82 -11.83
CA ALA A 285 -12.54 11.23 -12.12
C ALA A 285 -11.33 11.42 -13.06
N ARG A 286 -10.33 10.55 -12.97
CA ARG A 286 -9.17 10.58 -13.87
C ARG A 286 -9.56 10.18 -15.30
N ASN A 287 -10.40 9.16 -15.44
CA ASN A 287 -10.81 8.66 -16.76
C ASN A 287 -11.71 9.65 -17.52
N GLN A 288 -12.35 10.62 -16.83
CA GLN A 288 -13.10 11.71 -17.47
C GLN A 288 -12.21 12.77 -18.15
N LYS A 289 -10.89 12.75 -17.92
CA LYS A 289 -9.92 13.66 -18.53
C LYS A 289 -9.10 13.03 -19.67
N ARG A 290 -9.28 11.73 -19.94
CA ARG A 290 -8.66 11.01 -21.07
C ARG A 290 -9.66 10.90 -22.22
#